data_AF-A0A067N4Z5-F1
#
_entry.id   AF-A0A067N4Z5-F1
#
_cell.length_a   1.000
_cell.length_b   1.000
_cell.length_c   1.000
_cell.angle_alpha   90.00
_cell.angle_beta   90.00
_cell.angle_gamma   90.00
#
_symmetry.space_group_name_H-M   'P 1'
#
loop_
_entity.id
_entity.type
_entity.pdbx_description
1 polymer ?
#
loop_
_entity_poly.entity_id
_entity_poly.type
_entity_poly.pdbx_seq_one_letter_code
_entity_poly.pdbx_strand_id
1 'polypeptide(L)'
;MFAAKLLSKAHPSPHDGPQYMAFGFCACACEDEESILGRRWQELLSKSTFKELCQAYDSGSTLSLFKTKILVPTPTIEEFLKGSNSLYSVWKLKQFVLGTDDSVLRAAHSVWVDYGFINCDSDAERLDLKSIYKSVFQSTKYPTMDPLELHQACISEKLFDFVGQFYTFKEKKRNKYIRLFENPYPLPDL
;
A
#
# COMPACT_ATOMS: atom_id res chain seq x y z
N MET A 1 -11.00 -18.31 -3.32
CA MET A 1 -11.36 -17.40 -2.20
C MET A 1 -11.71 -15.98 -2.67
N PHE A 2 -10.92 -15.35 -3.56
CA PHE A 2 -11.20 -13.99 -4.06
C PHE A 2 -12.54 -13.85 -4.82
N ALA A 3 -12.79 -14.69 -5.83
CA ALA A 3 -14.05 -14.65 -6.59
C ALA A 3 -15.29 -14.83 -5.69
N ALA A 4 -15.19 -15.67 -4.65
CA ALA A 4 -16.28 -15.86 -3.69
C ALA A 4 -16.57 -14.59 -2.87
N LYS A 5 -15.53 -13.85 -2.40
CA LYS A 5 -15.69 -12.56 -1.71
C LYS A 5 -16.31 -11.50 -2.63
N LEU A 6 -15.85 -11.42 -3.89
CA LEU A 6 -16.45 -10.50 -4.85
C LEU A 6 -17.93 -10.82 -5.10
N LEU A 7 -18.29 -12.10 -5.24
CA LEU A 7 -19.67 -12.52 -5.43
C LEU A 7 -20.55 -12.20 -4.20
N SER A 8 -19.99 -12.20 -2.99
CA SER A 8 -20.69 -11.78 -1.77
C SER A 8 -20.76 -10.25 -1.59
N LYS A 9 -20.37 -9.47 -2.61
CA LYS A 9 -20.28 -7.99 -2.56
C LYS A 9 -19.33 -7.45 -1.49
N ALA A 10 -18.39 -8.27 -1.04
CA ALA A 10 -17.31 -7.87 -0.15
C ALA A 10 -16.02 -7.66 -0.96
N HIS A 11 -15.09 -6.88 -0.43
CA HIS A 11 -13.73 -6.78 -0.96
C HIS A 11 -12.71 -7.28 0.08
N PRO A 12 -11.49 -7.65 -0.37
CA PRO A 12 -10.36 -7.85 0.53
C PRO A 12 -10.07 -6.58 1.33
N SER A 13 -9.78 -6.76 2.62
CA SER A 13 -9.25 -5.74 3.51
C SER A 13 -7.75 -5.98 3.76
N PRO A 14 -7.01 -5.05 4.40
CA PRO A 14 -5.61 -5.29 4.77
C PRO A 14 -5.36 -6.58 5.55
N HIS A 15 -6.36 -7.08 6.29
CA HIS A 15 -6.33 -8.34 7.06
C HIS A 15 -6.39 -9.60 6.18
N ASP A 16 -6.85 -9.49 4.93
CA ASP A 16 -6.94 -10.60 3.99
C ASP A 16 -5.59 -10.88 3.27
N GLY A 17 -4.47 -10.37 3.80
CA GLY A 17 -3.13 -10.79 3.44
C GLY A 17 -2.88 -10.77 1.91
N PRO A 18 -2.55 -11.91 1.29
CA PRO A 18 -2.22 -11.97 -0.13
C PRO A 18 -3.31 -11.43 -1.06
N GLN A 19 -4.60 -11.51 -0.72
CA GLN A 19 -5.65 -11.07 -1.64
C GLN A 19 -5.75 -9.55 -1.74
N TYR A 20 -5.46 -8.84 -0.65
CA TYR A 20 -5.44 -7.37 -0.64
C TYR A 20 -4.38 -6.83 -1.61
N MET A 21 -3.21 -7.45 -1.59
CA MET A 21 -2.10 -7.14 -2.49
C MET A 21 -2.39 -7.63 -3.91
N ALA A 22 -2.73 -8.91 -4.08
CA ALA A 22 -2.88 -9.55 -5.39
C ALA A 22 -3.80 -8.80 -6.35
N PHE A 23 -4.87 -8.19 -5.84
CA PHE A 23 -5.90 -7.53 -6.64
C PHE A 23 -5.89 -6.00 -6.57
N GLY A 24 -4.83 -5.42 -6.00
CA GLY A 24 -4.59 -3.97 -6.03
C GLY A 24 -5.37 -3.13 -5.04
N PHE A 25 -6.03 -3.75 -4.04
CA PHE A 25 -6.75 -3.00 -3.01
C PHE A 25 -5.80 -2.16 -2.14
N CYS A 26 -4.53 -2.59 -2.01
CA CYS A 26 -3.49 -1.78 -1.37
C CYS A 26 -3.21 -0.43 -2.05
N ALA A 27 -3.59 -0.27 -3.32
CA ALA A 27 -3.42 0.96 -4.09
C ALA A 27 -4.59 1.94 -3.94
N CYS A 28 -5.71 1.51 -3.35
CA CYS A 28 -6.82 2.40 -3.02
C CYS A 28 -6.41 3.34 -1.89
N ALA A 29 -6.85 4.60 -1.88
CA ALA A 29 -6.57 5.54 -0.80
C ALA A 29 -7.40 5.22 0.46
N CYS A 30 -8.68 4.89 0.28
CA CYS A 30 -9.65 4.67 1.35
C CYS A 30 -10.64 3.52 1.05
N GLU A 31 -11.49 3.18 2.01
CA GLU A 31 -12.51 2.12 1.88
C GLU A 31 -13.53 2.38 0.75
N ASP A 32 -13.84 3.65 0.45
CA ASP A 32 -14.72 4.01 -0.67
C ASP A 32 -14.09 3.64 -2.02
N GLU A 33 -12.79 3.88 -2.19
CA GLU A 33 -12.05 3.46 -3.37
C GLU A 33 -11.93 1.94 -3.45
N GLU A 34 -11.73 1.25 -2.32
CA GLU A 34 -11.73 -0.23 -2.27
C GLU A 34 -13.09 -0.79 -2.71
N SER A 35 -14.19 -0.17 -2.28
CA SER A 35 -15.54 -0.52 -2.71
C SER A 35 -15.78 -0.26 -4.20
N ILE A 36 -15.24 0.83 -4.75
CA ILE A 36 -15.28 1.10 -6.19
C ILE A 36 -14.48 0.04 -6.95
N LEU A 37 -13.25 -0.26 -6.52
CA LEU A 37 -12.40 -1.27 -7.15
C LEU A 37 -13.05 -2.66 -7.10
N GLY A 38 -13.66 -3.04 -5.98
CA GLY A 38 -14.41 -4.28 -5.84
C GLY A 38 -15.55 -4.39 -6.87
N ARG A 39 -16.32 -3.31 -7.07
CA ARG A 39 -17.35 -3.24 -8.11
C ARG A 39 -16.77 -3.35 -9.53
N ARG A 40 -15.59 -2.77 -9.79
CA ARG A 40 -14.92 -2.90 -11.10
C ARG A 40 -14.44 -4.32 -11.37
N TRP A 41 -13.91 -5.01 -10.37
CA TRP A 41 -13.59 -6.43 -10.50
C TRP A 41 -14.84 -7.29 -10.79
N GLN A 42 -15.98 -7.00 -10.14
CA GLN A 42 -17.25 -7.68 -10.45
C GLN A 42 -17.72 -7.41 -11.89
N GLU A 43 -17.64 -6.16 -12.34
CA GLU A 43 -17.99 -5.79 -13.72
C GLU A 43 -17.06 -6.46 -14.73
N LEU A 44 -15.78 -6.59 -14.41
CA LEU A 44 -14.83 -7.30 -15.27
C LEU A 44 -15.17 -8.78 -15.37
N LEU A 45 -15.54 -9.40 -14.25
CA LEU A 45 -15.97 -10.80 -14.19
C LEU A 45 -17.26 -11.06 -14.97
N SER A 46 -18.20 -10.10 -15.03
CA SER A 46 -19.42 -10.25 -15.82
C SER A 46 -19.19 -10.06 -17.32
N LYS A 47 -18.13 -9.33 -17.70
CA LYS A 47 -17.73 -9.05 -19.10
C LYS A 47 -16.62 -9.96 -19.62
N SER A 48 -16.10 -10.87 -18.80
CA SER A 48 -14.96 -11.74 -19.16
C SER A 48 -15.23 -13.17 -18.75
N THR A 49 -14.65 -14.11 -19.49
CA THR A 49 -14.60 -15.48 -18.99
C THR A 49 -13.60 -15.58 -17.86
N PHE A 50 -13.79 -16.53 -16.94
CA PHE A 50 -12.82 -16.81 -15.89
C PHE A 50 -11.42 -17.09 -16.45
N LYS A 51 -11.34 -17.78 -17.61
CA LYS A 51 -10.10 -18.09 -18.31
C LYS A 51 -9.36 -16.84 -18.80
N GLU A 52 -10.08 -15.89 -19.42
CA GLU A 52 -9.50 -14.61 -19.85
C GLU A 52 -8.89 -13.85 -18.68
N LEU A 53 -9.58 -13.83 -17.53
CA LEU A 53 -9.11 -13.13 -16.34
C LEU A 53 -7.86 -13.79 -15.74
N CYS A 54 -7.83 -15.13 -15.63
CA CYS A 54 -6.63 -15.85 -15.19
C CYS A 54 -5.45 -15.59 -16.13
N GLN A 55 -5.66 -15.68 -17.45
CA GLN A 55 -4.60 -15.42 -18.43
C GLN A 55 -4.06 -13.99 -18.34
N ALA A 56 -4.94 -12.99 -18.18
CA ALA A 56 -4.51 -11.61 -18.01
C ALA A 56 -3.72 -11.41 -16.72
N TYR A 57 -4.14 -12.06 -15.63
CA TYR A 57 -3.45 -12.02 -14.36
C TYR A 57 -2.04 -12.63 -14.44
N ASP A 58 -1.95 -13.87 -14.94
CA ASP A 58 -0.70 -14.63 -15.01
C ASP A 58 0.33 -14.01 -15.97
N SER A 59 -0.15 -13.34 -17.02
CA SER A 59 0.70 -12.63 -17.99
C SER A 59 1.05 -11.19 -17.60
N GLY A 60 0.53 -10.68 -16.48
CA GLY A 60 0.72 -9.28 -16.08
C GLY A 60 -0.03 -8.27 -16.97
N SER A 61 -1.00 -8.72 -17.77
CA SER A 61 -1.80 -7.86 -18.67
C SER A 61 -3.15 -7.45 -18.09
N THR A 62 -3.34 -7.57 -16.78
CA THR A 62 -4.57 -7.18 -16.06
C THR A 62 -5.02 -5.76 -16.39
N LEU A 63 -4.11 -4.77 -16.44
CA LEU A 63 -4.48 -3.41 -16.83
C LEU A 63 -5.05 -3.32 -18.25
N SER A 64 -4.47 -4.05 -19.19
CA SER A 64 -4.96 -4.08 -20.58
C SER A 64 -6.38 -4.64 -20.61
N LEU A 65 -6.63 -5.74 -19.89
CA LEU A 65 -7.97 -6.32 -19.79
C LEU A 65 -8.97 -5.34 -19.16
N PHE A 66 -8.58 -4.61 -18.11
CA PHE A 66 -9.40 -3.52 -17.56
C PHE A 66 -9.73 -2.49 -18.63
N LYS A 67 -8.73 -1.84 -19.23
CA LYS A 67 -8.91 -0.76 -20.22
C LYS A 67 -9.74 -1.16 -21.43
N THR A 68 -9.67 -2.42 -21.86
CA THR A 68 -10.47 -2.92 -22.98
C THR A 68 -11.96 -3.07 -22.64
N LYS A 69 -12.31 -3.32 -21.36
CA LYS A 69 -13.67 -3.72 -20.98
C LYS A 69 -14.39 -2.76 -20.03
N ILE A 70 -13.65 -2.02 -19.21
CA ILE A 70 -14.13 -1.14 -18.14
C ILE A 70 -13.18 0.02 -17.84
N LEU A 71 -13.65 1.00 -17.07
CA LEU A 71 -12.83 2.11 -16.59
C LEU A 71 -11.99 1.70 -15.37
N VAL A 72 -10.73 2.13 -15.33
CA VAL A 72 -9.87 2.02 -14.14
C VAL A 72 -10.17 3.18 -13.18
N PRO A 73 -10.38 2.95 -11.87
CA PRO A 73 -10.90 3.98 -10.98
C PRO A 73 -9.97 5.19 -10.78
N THR A 74 -8.67 4.96 -10.57
CA THR A 74 -7.70 6.01 -10.22
C THR A 74 -6.33 5.76 -10.85
N PRO A 75 -5.48 6.80 -11.02
CA PRO A 75 -4.11 6.65 -11.51
C PRO A 75 -3.25 5.73 -10.64
N THR A 76 -3.43 5.75 -9.32
CA THR A 76 -2.69 4.90 -8.37
C THR A 76 -3.02 3.43 -8.57
N ILE A 77 -4.31 3.10 -8.78
CA ILE A 77 -4.74 1.74 -9.11
C ILE A 77 -4.25 1.35 -10.52
N GLU A 78 -4.26 2.27 -11.47
CA GLU A 78 -3.70 2.03 -12.80
C GLU A 78 -2.21 1.65 -12.72
N GLU A 79 -1.41 2.41 -11.97
CA GLU A 79 0.01 2.14 -11.76
C GLU A 79 0.23 0.76 -11.13
N PHE A 80 -0.60 0.39 -10.15
CA PHE A 80 -0.57 -0.95 -9.58
C PHE A 80 -0.81 -2.04 -10.63
N LEU A 81 -1.85 -1.88 -11.45
CA LEU A 81 -2.27 -2.86 -12.45
C LEU A 81 -1.29 -3.00 -13.63
N LYS A 82 -0.37 -2.06 -13.83
CA LYS A 82 0.73 -2.19 -14.82
C LYS A 82 1.70 -3.33 -14.50
N GLY A 83 1.67 -3.86 -13.27
CA GLY A 83 2.59 -4.92 -12.82
C GLY A 83 3.84 -4.40 -12.12
N SER A 84 3.98 -3.08 -11.97
CA SER A 84 5.05 -2.43 -11.20
C SER A 84 4.95 -2.62 -9.68
N ASN A 85 3.95 -3.36 -9.20
CA ASN A 85 3.63 -3.46 -7.77
C ASN A 85 4.76 -4.02 -6.89
N SER A 86 5.68 -4.81 -7.46
CA SER A 86 6.85 -5.34 -6.77
C SER A 86 7.89 -4.26 -6.47
N LEU A 87 7.87 -3.14 -7.20
CA LEU A 87 8.80 -2.01 -7.07
C LEU A 87 8.47 -1.11 -5.88
N TYR A 88 7.19 -1.05 -5.48
CA TYR A 88 6.71 -0.11 -4.48
C TYR A 88 6.51 -0.81 -3.12
N SER A 89 7.49 -0.67 -2.24
CA SER A 89 7.45 -1.22 -0.88
C SER A 89 6.33 -0.61 -0.01
N VAL A 90 5.79 0.54 -0.39
CA VAL A 90 4.71 1.24 0.34
C VAL A 90 3.41 0.42 0.41
N TRP A 91 3.15 -0.43 -0.59
CA TRP A 91 1.97 -1.30 -0.58
C TRP A 91 2.04 -2.29 0.58
N LYS A 92 3.23 -2.85 0.83
CA LYS A 92 3.50 -3.76 1.94
C LYS A 92 3.46 -3.01 3.27
N LEU A 93 3.98 -1.78 3.31
CA LEU A 93 3.86 -0.91 4.50
C LEU A 93 2.38 -0.69 4.85
N LYS A 94 1.55 -0.28 3.88
CA LYS A 94 0.12 -0.03 4.10
C LYS A 94 -0.57 -1.26 4.68
N GLN A 95 -0.38 -2.42 4.06
CA GLN A 95 -0.91 -3.68 4.57
C GLN A 95 -0.43 -3.96 5.99
N PHE A 96 0.86 -3.79 6.26
CA PHE A 96 1.46 -4.07 7.57
C PHE A 96 0.88 -3.20 8.68
N VAL A 97 0.69 -1.90 8.44
CA VAL A 97 0.26 -0.96 9.50
C VAL A 97 -1.26 -0.93 9.70
N LEU A 98 -2.02 -1.27 8.66
CA LEU A 98 -3.50 -1.35 8.73
C LEU A 98 -4.00 -2.76 9.10
N GLY A 99 -3.24 -3.80 8.80
CA GLY A 99 -3.56 -5.19 9.14
C GLY A 99 -3.35 -5.52 10.62
N THR A 100 -3.93 -6.66 11.05
CA THR A 100 -3.76 -7.25 12.39
C THR A 100 -2.73 -8.36 12.43
N ASP A 101 -2.31 -8.86 11.27
CA ASP A 101 -1.40 -9.99 11.19
C ASP A 101 0.06 -9.51 11.16
N ASP A 102 0.68 -9.62 12.32
CA ASP A 102 2.11 -9.41 12.50
C ASP A 102 2.95 -10.49 11.78
N SER A 103 2.37 -11.53 11.17
CA SER A 103 3.12 -12.44 10.30
C SER A 103 3.70 -11.74 9.06
N VAL A 104 3.12 -10.60 8.64
CA VAL A 104 3.67 -9.72 7.60
C VAL A 104 5.05 -9.18 8.02
N LEU A 105 5.34 -9.08 9.33
CA LEU A 105 6.64 -8.65 9.87
C LEU A 105 7.80 -9.50 9.36
N ARG A 106 7.58 -10.78 9.07
CA ARG A 106 8.67 -11.69 8.69
C ARG A 106 9.11 -11.58 7.23
N ALA A 107 8.30 -10.97 6.36
CA ALA A 107 8.42 -11.20 4.92
C ALA A 107 8.85 -9.97 4.08
N ALA A 108 8.70 -8.74 4.58
CA ALA A 108 8.98 -7.56 3.78
C ALA A 108 10.22 -6.81 4.30
N HIS A 109 11.42 -7.32 4.01
CA HIS A 109 12.68 -6.65 4.36
C HIS A 109 12.70 -5.18 3.91
N SER A 110 12.09 -4.88 2.75
CA SER A 110 11.89 -3.52 2.26
C SER A 110 11.11 -2.64 3.25
N VAL A 111 10.08 -3.16 3.93
CA VAL A 111 9.35 -2.36 4.92
C VAL A 111 10.24 -1.98 6.10
N TRP A 112 11.12 -2.89 6.51
CA TRP A 112 12.01 -2.65 7.64
C TRP A 112 13.06 -1.59 7.36
N VAL A 113 13.62 -1.61 6.16
CA VAL A 113 14.70 -0.73 5.74
C VAL A 113 14.16 0.62 5.27
N ASP A 114 13.22 0.60 4.33
CA ASP A 114 12.72 1.80 3.63
C ASP A 114 11.99 2.76 4.58
N TYR A 115 11.28 2.18 5.55
CA TYR A 115 10.40 2.91 6.47
C TYR A 115 10.89 2.89 7.92
N GLY A 116 12.17 2.56 8.13
CA GLY A 116 12.87 2.88 9.36
C GLY A 116 12.58 2.01 10.59
N PHE A 117 11.85 0.89 10.42
CA PHE A 117 11.63 -0.06 11.52
C PHE A 117 12.94 -0.75 11.97
N ILE A 118 13.96 -0.80 11.11
CA ILE A 118 15.30 -1.27 11.47
C ILE A 118 16.00 -0.36 12.49
N ASN A 119 15.59 0.91 12.59
CA ASN A 119 16.14 1.89 13.52
C ASN A 119 15.47 1.85 14.90
N CYS A 120 14.46 0.99 15.10
CA CYS A 120 13.77 0.84 16.38
C CYS A 120 14.56 -0.05 17.35
N ASP A 121 14.89 0.49 18.53
CA ASP A 121 15.65 -0.24 19.56
C ASP A 121 14.76 -1.13 20.45
N SER A 122 13.44 -0.93 20.40
CA SER A 122 12.50 -1.67 21.24
C SER A 122 11.16 -1.90 20.54
N ASP A 123 10.39 -2.87 21.04
CA ASP A 123 9.02 -3.12 20.56
C ASP A 123 8.10 -1.92 20.80
N ALA A 124 8.33 -1.17 21.87
CA ALA A 124 7.59 0.07 22.13
C ALA A 124 7.83 1.12 21.02
N GLU A 125 9.06 1.22 20.50
CA GLU A 125 9.32 2.10 19.36
C GLU A 125 8.71 1.58 18.06
N ARG A 126 8.75 0.26 17.83
CA ARG A 126 8.12 -0.37 16.66
C ARG A 126 6.62 -0.14 16.64
N LEU A 127 5.96 -0.29 17.79
CA LEU A 127 4.53 -0.04 17.94
C LEU A 127 4.20 1.44 17.76
N ASP A 128 5.02 2.35 18.29
CA ASP A 128 4.89 3.81 18.10
C ASP A 128 5.02 4.16 16.61
N LEU A 129 6.03 3.65 15.91
CA LEU A 129 6.23 3.89 14.47
C LEU A 129 5.12 3.28 13.61
N LYS A 130 4.67 2.06 13.92
CA LYS A 130 3.51 1.42 13.28
C LYS A 130 2.25 2.28 13.46
N SER A 131 2.04 2.82 14.66
CA SER A 131 0.92 3.73 14.94
C SER A 131 1.02 5.03 14.17
N ILE A 132 2.22 5.61 14.00
CA ILE A 132 2.42 6.83 13.21
C ILE A 132 2.00 6.59 11.76
N TYR A 133 2.56 5.56 11.11
CA TYR A 133 2.19 5.24 9.73
C TYR A 133 0.71 4.91 9.58
N LYS A 134 0.11 4.17 10.53
CA LYS A 134 -1.33 3.93 10.56
C LYS A 134 -2.11 5.25 10.54
N SER A 135 -1.74 6.21 11.39
CA SER A 135 -2.35 7.56 11.40
C SER A 135 -2.14 8.33 10.11
N VAL A 136 -1.00 8.16 9.42
CA VAL A 136 -0.73 8.77 8.11
C VAL A 136 -1.67 8.19 7.04
N PHE A 137 -1.78 6.86 6.92
CA PHE A 137 -2.69 6.21 5.97
C PHE A 137 -4.17 6.48 6.24
N GLN A 138 -4.54 6.76 7.49
CA GLN A 138 -5.92 7.07 7.90
C GLN A 138 -6.17 8.58 8.03
N SER A 139 -5.20 9.42 7.62
CA SER A 139 -5.34 10.87 7.76
C SER A 139 -6.46 11.39 6.88
N THR A 140 -7.34 12.20 7.47
CA THR A 140 -8.42 12.91 6.74
C THR A 140 -8.00 14.31 6.30
N LYS A 141 -6.72 14.67 6.49
CA LYS A 141 -6.18 15.96 6.03
C LYS A 141 -6.22 16.05 4.51
N TYR A 142 -6.33 17.29 4.00
CA TYR A 142 -6.25 17.60 2.59
C TYR A 142 -4.86 18.19 2.24
N PRO A 143 -4.21 17.78 1.13
CA PRO A 143 -4.63 16.70 0.22
C PRO A 143 -4.64 15.33 0.91
N THR A 144 -5.47 14.40 0.43
CA THR A 144 -5.47 13.02 0.92
C THR A 144 -4.10 12.39 0.69
N MET A 145 -3.61 11.63 1.66
CA MET A 145 -2.30 11.01 1.59
C MET A 145 -2.23 10.00 0.44
N ASP A 146 -1.31 10.22 -0.52
CA ASP A 146 -1.02 9.29 -1.60
C ASP A 146 0.15 8.36 -1.23
N PRO A 147 -0.05 7.03 -1.18
CA PRO A 147 1.03 6.09 -0.93
C PRO A 147 2.20 6.20 -1.91
N LEU A 148 1.98 6.55 -3.18
CA LEU A 148 3.07 6.72 -4.15
C LEU A 148 3.94 7.92 -3.81
N GLU A 149 3.36 9.01 -3.31
CA GLU A 149 4.13 10.16 -2.81
C GLU A 149 4.94 9.79 -1.56
N LEU A 150 4.38 8.96 -0.66
CA LEU A 150 5.13 8.44 0.49
C LEU A 150 6.32 7.59 0.05
N HIS A 151 6.16 6.75 -0.97
CA HIS A 151 7.27 6.00 -1.55
C HIS A 151 8.31 6.92 -2.20
N GLN A 152 7.87 7.94 -2.93
CA GLN A 152 8.77 8.93 -3.52
C GLN A 152 9.56 9.69 -2.43
N ALA A 153 8.90 10.06 -1.33
CA ALA A 153 9.55 10.70 -0.19
C ALA A 153 10.58 9.78 0.46
N CYS A 154 10.29 8.49 0.57
CA CYS A 154 11.23 7.47 1.04
C CYS A 154 12.51 7.45 0.19
N ILE A 155 12.41 7.35 -1.13
CA ILE A 155 13.58 7.26 -2.02
C ILE A 155 14.31 8.60 -2.19
N SER A 156 13.69 9.72 -1.77
CA SER A 156 14.25 11.08 -1.89
C SER A 156 14.75 11.65 -0.56
N GLU A 157 14.96 10.81 0.48
CA GLU A 157 15.36 11.22 1.84
C GLU A 157 14.41 12.21 2.54
N LYS A 158 13.15 12.32 2.10
CA LYS A 158 12.17 13.29 2.60
C LYS A 158 11.09 12.64 3.47
N LEU A 159 11.36 11.44 3.99
CA LEU A 159 10.36 10.62 4.67
C LEU A 159 9.82 11.27 5.94
N PHE A 160 10.70 11.81 6.79
CA PHE A 160 10.30 12.51 8.02
C PHE A 160 9.41 13.72 7.73
N ASP A 161 9.82 14.55 6.76
CA ASP A 161 9.11 15.76 6.38
C ASP A 161 7.74 15.44 5.76
N PHE A 162 7.67 14.43 4.90
CA PHE A 162 6.41 13.97 4.31
C PHE A 162 5.44 13.48 5.38
N VAL A 163 5.90 12.60 6.28
CA VAL A 163 5.08 12.12 7.40
C VAL A 163 4.60 13.28 8.29
N GLY A 164 5.42 14.30 8.49
CA GLY A 164 5.09 15.50 9.27
C GLY A 164 3.93 16.32 8.72
N GLN A 165 3.62 16.22 7.42
CA GLN A 165 2.44 16.87 6.84
C GLN A 165 1.14 16.24 7.38
N PHE A 166 1.17 14.92 7.63
CA PHE A 166 0.01 14.14 8.06
C PHE A 166 -0.02 13.91 9.58
N TYR A 167 1.13 13.85 10.24
CA TYR A 167 1.28 13.52 11.67
C TYR A 167 1.98 14.62 12.47
N THR A 168 1.45 14.95 13.64
CA THR A 168 2.05 15.93 14.55
C THR A 168 3.00 15.26 15.54
N PHE A 169 4.30 15.47 15.36
CA PHE A 169 5.31 14.94 16.28
C PHE A 169 5.37 15.71 17.60
N LYS A 170 5.63 14.99 18.70
CA LYS A 170 5.91 15.64 19.99
C LYS A 170 7.34 16.18 20.00
N GLU A 171 7.49 17.50 20.17
CA GLU A 171 8.79 18.19 20.18
C GLU A 171 9.83 17.54 21.11
N LYS A 172 9.42 17.15 22.32
CA LYS A 172 10.30 16.48 23.30
C LYS A 172 10.89 15.14 22.81
N LYS A 173 10.35 14.57 21.74
CA LYS A 173 10.78 13.30 21.13
C LYS A 173 11.27 13.49 19.69
N ARG A 174 11.48 14.72 19.21
CA ARG A 174 11.81 15.00 17.80
C ARG A 174 13.04 14.24 17.32
N ASN A 175 14.14 14.25 18.10
CA ASN A 175 15.38 13.55 17.72
C ASN A 175 15.19 12.02 17.60
N LYS A 176 14.36 11.42 18.47
CA LYS A 176 13.97 10.01 18.33
C LYS A 176 13.30 9.80 16.98
N TYR A 177 12.31 10.62 16.64
CA TYR A 177 11.58 10.45 15.39
C TYR A 177 12.49 10.66 14.16
N ILE A 178 13.35 11.67 14.14
CA ILE A 178 14.32 11.88 13.05
C ILE A 178 15.11 10.60 12.79
N ARG A 179 15.74 10.05 13.83
CA ARG A 179 16.48 8.78 13.74
C ARG A 179 15.63 7.64 13.20
N LEU A 180 14.39 7.52 13.66
CA LEU A 180 13.50 6.45 13.21
C LEU A 180 13.20 6.51 11.72
N PHE A 181 13.16 7.70 11.11
CA PHE A 181 12.84 7.86 9.68
C PHE A 181 14.08 7.93 8.77
N GLU A 182 15.28 7.70 9.29
CA GLU A 182 16.49 7.52 8.48
C GLU A 182 16.39 6.24 7.64
N ASN A 183 16.83 6.29 6.38
CA ASN A 183 16.84 5.14 5.47
C ASN A 183 18.07 5.25 4.55
N PRO A 184 18.43 4.19 3.79
CA PRO A 184 19.68 4.16 3.03
C PRO A 184 19.60 4.86 1.66
N TYR A 185 18.50 5.55 1.35
CA TYR A 185 18.31 6.24 0.07
C TYR A 185 18.92 7.65 0.11
N PRO A 186 19.23 8.28 -1.05
CA PRO A 186 19.31 7.62 -2.34
C PRO A 186 20.48 6.63 -2.32
N LEU A 187 20.27 5.45 -2.90
CA LEU A 187 21.37 4.49 -3.03
C LEU A 187 22.43 5.11 -3.95
N PRO A 188 23.73 5.02 -3.61
CA PRO A 188 24.78 5.50 -4.49
C PRO A 188 24.67 4.81 -5.86
N ASP A 189 24.97 5.54 -6.93
CA ASP A 189 25.07 4.96 -8.27
C ASP A 189 26.07 3.78 -8.23
N LEU A 190 25.60 2.58 -8.58
CA LEU A 190 26.41 1.35 -8.63
C LEU A 190 27.33 1.32 -9.86
#